data_AF-A0A849D751-F1
#
_entry.id   AF-A0A849D751-F1
#
_cell.length_a   1.000
_cell.length_b   1.000
_cell.length_c   1.000
_cell.angle_alpha   90.00
_cell.angle_beta   90.00
_cell.angle_gamma   90.00
#
_symmetry.space_group_name_H-M   'P 1'
#
loop_
_entity.id
_entity.type
_entity.pdbx_description
1 polymer ?
#
loop_
_entity_poly.entity_id
_entity_poly.type
_entity_poly.pdbx_seq_one_letter_code
_entity_poly.pdbx_strand_id
1 'polypeptide(L)'
;EQEAEEKVRNEHIKEFQQEKAKEEQLPLKDKTTFSKALKMVAIAALLITLVLASVVLFGSEDQTVYEDNRNIFYRYAFICTLIYFITAYWAFRRGKDQKEAQ
;
A
#
# COMPACT_ATOMS: atom_id res chain seq x y z
N GLU A 1 -52.20 -4.83 8.39
CA GLU A 1 -51.40 -3.80 9.09
C GLU A 1 -49.91 -3.97 8.89
N GLN A 2 -49.33 -5.15 9.14
CA GLN A 2 -47.87 -5.40 9.00
C GLN A 2 -47.27 -5.02 7.63
N GLU A 3 -47.97 -5.29 6.52
CA GLU A 3 -47.49 -4.92 5.18
C GLU A 3 -47.47 -3.41 4.92
N ALA A 4 -48.34 -2.64 5.58
CA ALA A 4 -48.37 -1.19 5.42
C ALA A 4 -47.20 -0.54 6.17
N GLU A 5 -46.91 -1.02 7.38
CA GLU A 5 -45.77 -0.59 8.18
C GLU A 5 -44.43 -0.97 7.53
N GLU A 6 -44.36 -2.14 6.88
CA GLU A 6 -43.16 -2.56 6.16
C GLU A 6 -42.89 -1.68 4.94
N LYS A 7 -43.94 -1.28 4.20
CA LYS A 7 -43.82 -0.36 3.05
C LYS A 7 -43.29 1.00 3.48
N VAL A 8 -43.86 1.59 4.54
CA VAL A 8 -43.40 2.87 5.09
C VAL A 8 -41.94 2.78 5.55
N ARG A 9 -41.56 1.67 6.20
CA ARG A 9 -40.16 1.46 6.62
C ARG A 9 -39.20 1.35 5.42
N ASN A 10 -39.58 0.63 4.37
CA ASN A 10 -38.75 0.50 3.17
C ASN A 10 -38.62 1.82 2.39
N GLU A 11 -39.67 2.65 2.38
CA GLU A 11 -39.62 3.99 1.78
C GLU A 11 -38.64 4.90 2.54
N HIS A 12 -38.72 4.96 3.87
CA HIS A 12 -37.77 5.72 4.68
C HIS A 12 -36.33 5.23 4.54
N ILE A 13 -36.10 3.91 4.43
CA ILE A 13 -34.76 3.35 4.18
C ILE A 13 -34.24 3.80 2.82
N LYS A 14 -35.09 3.80 1.77
CA LYS A 14 -34.70 4.26 0.44
C LYS A 14 -34.36 5.74 0.42
N GLU A 15 -35.17 6.58 1.06
CA GLU A 15 -34.93 8.02 1.16
C GLU A 15 -33.63 8.29 1.90
N PHE A 16 -33.44 7.65 3.06
CA PHE A 16 -32.21 7.78 3.84
C PHE A 16 -30.96 7.32 3.07
N GLN A 17 -31.05 6.21 2.32
CA GLN A 17 -29.96 5.74 1.46
C GLN A 17 -29.70 6.69 0.28
N GLN A 18 -30.73 7.31 -0.29
CA GLN A 18 -30.59 8.30 -1.36
C GLN A 18 -29.96 9.59 -0.86
N GLU A 19 -30.32 10.05 0.34
CA GLU A 19 -29.67 11.20 0.98
C GLU A 19 -28.20 10.90 1.29
N LYS A 20 -27.92 9.74 1.88
CA LYS A 20 -26.55 9.26 2.10
C LYS A 20 -25.76 9.19 0.80
N ALA A 21 -26.32 8.67 -0.29
CA ALA A 21 -25.64 8.57 -1.57
C ALA A 21 -25.42 9.94 -2.26
N LYS A 22 -26.24 10.96 -1.96
CA LYS A 22 -26.05 12.34 -2.43
C LYS A 22 -25.00 13.09 -1.60
N GLU A 23 -24.92 12.81 -0.30
CA GLU A 23 -23.91 13.36 0.62
C GLU A 23 -22.57 12.63 0.57
N GLU A 24 -22.54 11.39 0.07
CA GLU A 24 -21.32 10.60 -0.10
C GLU A 24 -20.43 11.31 -1.13
N GLN A 25 -19.53 12.14 -0.61
CA GLN A 25 -18.55 12.85 -1.39
C GLN A 25 -17.80 11.82 -2.24
N LEU A 26 -17.95 11.92 -3.56
CA LEU A 26 -17.23 11.09 -4.53
C LEU A 26 -15.79 10.99 -4.07
N PRO A 27 -15.24 9.78 -3.81
CA PRO A 27 -13.90 9.65 -3.27
C PRO A 27 -12.96 10.40 -4.22
N LEU A 28 -12.45 11.54 -3.75
CA LEU A 28 -11.55 12.39 -4.50
C LEU A 28 -10.33 11.52 -4.78
N LYS A 29 -10.30 11.05 -6.02
CA LYS A 29 -9.36 10.07 -6.52
C LYS A 29 -8.05 10.80 -6.72
N ASP A 30 -7.36 11.12 -5.63
CA ASP A 30 -5.97 11.57 -5.62
C ASP A 30 -5.06 10.40 -5.99
N LYS A 31 -5.21 9.92 -7.22
CA LYS A 31 -4.51 8.75 -7.75
C LYS A 31 -3.21 9.07 -8.49
N THR A 32 -2.87 10.33 -8.69
CA THR A 32 -2.22 10.63 -9.98
C THR A 32 -0.71 10.39 -10.01
N THR A 33 0.04 10.58 -8.93
CA THR A 33 1.52 10.47 -8.97
C THR A 33 2.16 9.83 -7.74
N PHE A 34 1.71 10.16 -6.53
CA PHE A 34 2.40 9.74 -5.31
C PHE A 34 2.25 8.25 -4.99
N SER A 35 1.05 7.67 -5.16
CA SER A 35 0.86 6.21 -5.02
C SER A 35 1.64 5.42 -6.08
N LYS A 36 1.89 6.00 -7.26
CA LYS A 36 2.74 5.36 -8.27
C LYS A 36 4.21 5.41 -7.83
N ALA A 37 4.67 6.54 -7.29
CA ALA A 37 6.02 6.66 -6.74
C ALA A 37 6.27 5.64 -5.62
N LEU A 38 5.33 5.46 -4.69
CA LEU A 38 5.45 4.45 -3.63
C LEU A 38 5.52 3.03 -4.19
N LYS A 39 4.69 2.69 -5.19
CA LYS A 39 4.77 1.39 -5.86
C LYS A 39 6.10 1.21 -6.60
N MET A 40 6.62 2.25 -7.25
CA MET A 40 7.94 2.19 -7.90
C MET A 40 9.06 1.98 -6.89
N VAL A 41 9.02 2.64 -5.73
CA VAL A 41 10.02 2.45 -4.67
C VAL A 41 9.98 1.02 -4.13
N ALA A 42 8.78 0.46 -3.93
CA ALA A 42 8.64 -0.94 -3.52
C ALA A 42 9.20 -1.93 -4.56
N ILE A 43 8.94 -1.69 -5.85
CA ILE A 43 9.46 -2.53 -6.95
C ILE A 43 10.98 -2.39 -7.07
N ALA A 44 11.50 -1.16 -7.02
CA ALA A 44 12.94 -0.90 -7.06
C ALA A 44 13.64 -1.58 -5.88
N ALA A 45 13.04 -1.52 -4.68
CA ALA A 45 13.56 -2.18 -3.50
C ALA A 45 13.70 -3.71 -3.69
N LEU A 46 12.67 -4.35 -4.26
CA LEU A 46 12.66 -5.76 -4.61
C LEU A 46 13.68 -6.14 -5.69
N LEU A 47 13.83 -5.30 -6.72
CA LEU A 47 14.80 -5.54 -7.79
C LEU A 47 16.24 -5.46 -7.25
N ILE A 48 16.53 -4.47 -6.41
CA ILE A 48 17.86 -4.31 -5.80
C ILE A 48 18.20 -5.52 -4.92
N THR A 49 17.27 -5.98 -4.07
CA THR A 49 17.51 -7.17 -3.24
C THR A 49 17.64 -8.44 -4.08
N LEU A 50 16.89 -8.59 -5.16
CA LEU A 50 16.99 -9.73 -6.07
C LEU A 50 18.34 -9.77 -6.80
N VAL A 51 18.83 -8.63 -7.27
CA VAL A 51 20.14 -8.52 -7.94
C VAL A 51 21.26 -8.85 -6.95
N LEU A 52 21.26 -8.23 -5.76
CA LEU A 52 22.30 -8.54 -4.76
C LEU A 52 22.24 -10.00 -4.31
N ALA A 53 21.05 -10.59 -4.14
CA ALA A 53 20.92 -12.01 -3.81
C ALA A 53 21.53 -12.90 -4.91
N SER A 54 21.28 -12.56 -6.18
CA SER A 54 21.87 -13.27 -7.32
C SER A 54 23.40 -13.16 -7.33
N VAL A 55 23.95 -11.98 -7.03
CA VAL A 55 25.41 -11.77 -6.92
C VAL A 55 26.01 -12.61 -5.79
N VAL A 56 25.36 -12.67 -4.62
CA VAL A 56 25.85 -13.49 -3.49
C VAL A 56 25.83 -14.98 -3.84
N LEU A 57 24.73 -15.48 -4.42
CA LEU A 57 24.53 -16.91 -4.67
C LEU A 57 25.32 -17.45 -5.86
N PHE A 58 25.46 -16.65 -6.92
CA PHE A 58 26.05 -17.11 -8.19
C PHE A 58 27.36 -16.41 -8.55
N GLY A 59 27.67 -15.25 -7.96
CA GLY A 59 28.86 -14.45 -8.26
C GLY A 59 30.02 -14.61 -7.28
N SER A 60 29.91 -15.54 -6.33
CA SER A 60 30.96 -15.77 -5.33
C SER A 60 31.82 -16.96 -5.72
N GLU A 61 32.96 -16.68 -6.36
CA GLU A 61 33.92 -17.71 -6.83
C GLU A 61 34.74 -18.34 -5.68
N ASP A 62 34.90 -17.62 -4.56
CA ASP A 62 35.65 -18.06 -3.38
C ASP A 62 34.94 -17.59 -2.08
N GLN A 63 35.25 -18.21 -0.95
CA GLN A 63 34.64 -17.95 0.36
C GLN A 63 34.82 -16.48 0.80
N THR A 64 35.98 -15.89 0.56
CA THR A 64 36.25 -14.47 0.91
C THR A 64 35.31 -13.54 0.15
N VAL A 65 35.14 -13.79 -1.15
CA VAL A 65 34.24 -13.02 -2.02
C VAL A 65 32.78 -13.21 -1.61
N TYR A 66 32.41 -14.42 -1.20
CA TYR A 66 31.09 -14.71 -0.64
C TYR A 66 30.81 -13.91 0.63
N GLU A 67 31.76 -13.85 1.58
CA GLU A 67 31.56 -13.12 2.83
C GLU A 67 31.41 -11.61 2.61
N ASP A 68 32.20 -11.02 1.71
CA ASP A 68 32.08 -9.61 1.33
C ASP A 68 30.74 -9.32 0.65
N ASN A 69 30.35 -10.11 -0.35
CA ASN A 69 29.08 -9.95 -1.04
C ASN A 69 27.89 -10.14 -0.08
N ARG A 70 27.98 -11.09 0.85
CA ARG A 70 26.95 -11.35 1.87
C ARG A 70 26.80 -10.16 2.83
N ASN A 71 27.91 -9.56 3.26
CA ASN A 71 27.87 -8.36 4.10
C ASN A 71 27.23 -7.17 3.37
N ILE A 72 27.55 -6.98 2.09
CA ILE A 72 26.91 -5.99 1.23
C ILE A 72 25.40 -6.27 1.13
N PHE A 73 25.00 -7.51 0.85
CA PHE A 73 23.60 -7.92 0.80
C PHE A 73 22.87 -7.61 2.09
N TYR A 74 23.38 -7.99 3.26
CA TYR A 74 22.71 -7.71 4.52
C TYR A 74 22.53 -6.22 4.79
N ARG A 75 23.55 -5.41 4.51
CA ARG A 75 23.48 -3.96 4.71
C ARG A 75 22.41 -3.33 3.82
N TYR A 76 22.42 -3.62 2.52
CA TYR A 76 21.49 -3.00 1.59
C TYR A 76 20.09 -3.59 1.68
N ALA A 77 19.94 -4.90 1.93
CA ALA A 77 18.63 -5.53 2.14
C ALA A 77 17.93 -4.91 3.36
N PHE A 78 18.65 -4.71 4.45
CA PHE A 78 18.09 -4.06 5.65
C PHE A 78 17.62 -2.63 5.36
N ILE A 79 18.44 -1.81 4.69
CA ILE A 79 18.05 -0.45 4.28
C ILE A 79 16.81 -0.50 3.37
N CYS A 80 16.78 -1.43 2.42
CA CYS A 80 15.65 -1.64 1.52
C CYS A 80 14.36 -1.93 2.29
N THR A 81 14.43 -2.83 3.27
CA THR A 81 13.31 -3.20 4.13
C THR A 81 12.81 -2.00 4.94
N LEU A 82 13.72 -1.19 5.50
CA LEU A 82 13.33 0.04 6.20
C LEU A 82 12.62 1.02 5.28
N ILE A 83 13.16 1.28 4.08
CA ILE A 83 12.54 2.18 3.09
C ILE A 83 11.16 1.64 2.69
N TYR A 84 11.04 0.34 2.44
CA TYR A 84 9.76 -0.30 2.15
C TYR A 84 8.74 -0.07 3.27
N PHE A 85 9.11 -0.31 4.54
CA PHE A 85 8.18 -0.12 5.66
C PHE A 85 7.81 1.35 5.88
N ILE A 86 8.77 2.28 5.78
CA ILE A 86 8.51 3.71 5.91
C ILE A 86 7.55 4.18 4.82
N THR A 87 7.82 3.81 3.57
CA THR A 87 6.96 4.18 2.44
C THR A 87 5.59 3.54 2.54
N ALA A 88 5.49 2.27 2.92
CA ALA A 88 4.21 1.58 3.15
C ALA A 88 3.41 2.22 4.30
N TYR A 89 4.07 2.57 5.40
CA TYR A 89 3.46 3.25 6.54
C TYR A 89 2.94 4.64 6.15
N TRP A 90 3.71 5.39 5.36
CA TRP A 90 3.28 6.68 4.81
C TRP A 90 2.06 6.53 3.88
N ALA A 91 2.03 5.50 3.03
CA ALA A 91 0.88 5.16 2.21
C ALA A 91 -0.36 4.89 3.06
N PHE A 92 -0.20 4.09 4.12
CA PHE A 92 -1.28 3.69 5.00
C PHE A 92 -1.81 4.88 5.81
N ARG A 93 -0.93 5.70 6.39
CA ARG A 93 -1.32 6.91 7.14
C ARG A 93 -2.08 7.90 6.26
N ARG A 94 -1.63 8.14 5.02
CA ARG A 94 -2.35 8.99 4.07
C ARG A 94 -3.74 8.43 3.73
N GLY A 95 -3.89 7.11 3.60
CA GLY A 95 -5.19 6.48 3.40
C GLY A 95 -6.12 6.65 4.61
N LYS A 96 -5.57 6.84 5.81
CA LYS A 96 -6.31 7.15 7.03
C LYS A 96 -6.72 8.63 7.08
N ASP A 97 -5.80 9.54 6.78
CA ASP A 97 -6.07 10.99 6.77
C ASP A 97 -7.13 11.36 5.72
N GLN A 98 -7.20 10.64 4.59
CA GLN A 98 -8.28 10.82 3.60
C GLN A 98 -9.63 10.18 4.01
N LYS A 99 -9.64 9.25 4.96
CA LYS A 99 -10.86 8.67 5.53
C LYS A 99 -11.40 9.46 6.73
N GLU A 100 -10.53 10.19 7.45
CA GLU A 100 -10.91 11.03 8.60
C GLU A 100 -11.27 12.47 8.20
N ALA A 101 -10.88 12.91 7.00
CA ALA A 101 -11.23 14.22 6.43
C ALA A 101 -12.47 14.20 5.51
N GLN A 102 -13.18 13.08 5.40
CA GLN A 102 -14.42 12.90 4.62
C GLN A 102 -15.62 12.72 5.54
#